data_AF-A0A7V8VKS5-F1
#
_entry.id   AF-A0A7V8VKS5-F1
#
_cell.length_a   1.000
_cell.length_b   1.000
_cell.length_c   1.000
_cell.angle_alpha   90.00
_cell.angle_beta   90.00
_cell.angle_gamma   90.00
#
_symmetry.space_group_name_H-M   'P 1'
#
loop_
_entity.id
_entity.type
_entity.pdbx_description
1 polymer ?
#
loop_
_entity_poly.entity_id
_entity_poly.type
_entity_poly.pdbx_seq_one_letter_code
_entity_poly.pdbx_strand_id
1 'polypeptide(L)'
;MSVELPIDHLEELWPAKLRGARVGALLHPASVSPTLIHTSRLLEQHEGRLFKLAAFFGPQHGFLGQTQDNMIEWQAYTHPRLGIPVYSLYGEHREPTPAMLQEIDVLLVDLQDVGARYYTFIWTLYLAMKACEAAGVHVVVADRPNPINGITTEGPLLDPAYRSFVGLHPIAVRHGETIG
;
A
#
# COMPACT_ATOMS: atom_id res chain seq x y z
N MET A 1 5.21 16.36 20.06
CA MET A 1 5.91 16.41 18.76
C MET A 1 4.89 15.99 17.72
N SER A 2 4.59 16.83 16.74
CA SER A 2 3.72 16.43 15.61
C SER A 2 4.50 15.48 14.72
N VAL A 3 3.84 14.42 14.24
CA VAL A 3 4.40 13.54 13.21
C VAL A 3 4.03 14.13 11.85
N GLU A 4 5.01 14.28 10.97
CA GLU A 4 4.80 14.67 9.58
C GLU A 4 4.82 13.40 8.71
N LEU A 5 3.83 13.27 7.82
CA LEU A 5 3.72 12.10 6.95
C LEU A 5 4.31 12.41 5.57
N PRO A 6 5.02 11.47 4.92
CA PRO A 6 5.60 11.71 3.60
C PRO A 6 4.59 12.14 2.53
N ILE A 7 3.32 11.74 2.69
CA ILE A 7 2.26 12.07 1.75
C ILE A 7 1.91 13.57 1.70
N ASP A 8 2.20 14.31 2.77
CA ASP A 8 1.99 15.76 2.83
C ASP A 8 3.12 16.53 2.15
N HIS A 9 4.26 15.87 1.91
CA HIS A 9 5.51 16.46 1.41
C HIS A 9 5.95 15.84 0.08
N LEU A 10 5.01 15.30 -0.71
CA LEU A 10 5.32 14.60 -1.96
C LEU A 10 6.14 15.45 -2.94
N GLU A 11 5.91 16.76 -3.04
CA GLU A 11 6.66 17.60 -3.98
C GLU A 11 8.16 17.62 -3.70
N GLU A 12 8.51 17.61 -2.43
CA GLU A 12 9.87 17.69 -1.91
C GLU A 12 10.53 16.30 -1.92
N LEU A 13 9.77 15.28 -1.52
CA LEU A 13 10.27 13.92 -1.31
C LEU A 13 10.20 13.05 -2.58
N TRP A 14 9.39 13.41 -3.58
CA TRP A 14 9.23 12.58 -4.78
C TRP A 14 10.57 12.41 -5.51
N PRO A 15 11.01 11.16 -5.77
CA PRO A 15 12.30 10.93 -6.41
C PRO A 15 12.39 11.63 -7.77
N ALA A 16 13.42 12.46 -7.96
CA ALA A 16 13.58 13.25 -9.19
C ALA A 16 13.59 12.37 -10.46
N LYS A 17 14.15 11.16 -10.37
CA LYS A 17 14.20 10.17 -11.46
C LYS A 17 12.83 9.58 -11.83
N LEU A 18 11.81 9.73 -10.98
CA LEU A 18 10.44 9.24 -11.18
C LEU A 18 9.47 10.37 -11.54
N ARG A 19 9.94 11.59 -11.82
CA ARG A 19 9.06 12.66 -12.28
C ARG A 19 8.48 12.33 -13.66
N GLY A 20 7.18 12.50 -13.81
CA GLY A 20 6.43 12.15 -15.03
C GLY A 20 6.11 10.67 -15.19
N ALA A 21 6.54 9.81 -14.25
CA ALA A 21 6.25 8.38 -14.25
C ALA A 21 4.75 8.09 -14.14
N ARG A 22 4.31 6.94 -14.65
CA ARG A 22 2.96 6.40 -14.40
C ARG A 22 2.92 5.77 -13.01
N VAL A 23 2.08 6.30 -12.14
CA VAL A 23 1.96 5.90 -10.74
C VAL A 23 0.72 5.02 -10.56
N GLY A 24 0.93 3.81 -10.07
CA GLY A 24 -0.08 3.06 -9.34
C GLY A 24 -0.02 3.42 -7.86
N ALA A 25 -1.15 3.48 -7.16
CA ALA A 25 -1.16 3.75 -5.72
C ALA A 25 -1.92 2.67 -4.94
N LEU A 26 -1.23 2.00 -4.02
CA LEU A 26 -1.79 1.04 -3.06
C LEU A 26 -2.21 1.77 -1.79
N LEU A 27 -3.52 1.92 -1.60
CA LEU A 27 -4.14 2.74 -0.57
C LEU A 27 -5.28 1.98 0.12
N HIS A 28 -5.70 2.47 1.28
CA HIS A 28 -6.80 1.94 2.07
C HIS A 28 -7.50 3.09 2.84
N PRO A 29 -8.60 2.86 3.57
CA PRO A 29 -9.36 3.94 4.20
C PRO A 29 -8.58 4.89 5.12
N ALA A 30 -7.55 4.42 5.83
CA ALA A 30 -6.73 5.28 6.71
C ALA A 30 -5.50 5.87 5.99
N SER A 31 -5.42 5.74 4.67
CA SER A 31 -4.51 6.51 3.80
C SER A 31 -5.02 7.95 3.74
N VAL A 32 -4.84 8.71 4.81
CA VAL A 32 -5.31 10.08 4.95
C VAL A 32 -4.20 11.00 5.46
N SER A 33 -4.31 12.28 5.13
CA SER A 33 -3.52 13.37 5.70
C SER A 33 -3.91 13.67 7.16
N PRO A 34 -3.15 14.54 7.87
CA PRO A 34 -3.53 15.04 9.19
C PRO A 34 -4.89 15.77 9.22
N THR A 35 -5.37 16.25 8.08
CA THR A 35 -6.69 16.89 7.90
C THR A 35 -7.76 15.93 7.40
N LEU A 36 -7.48 14.62 7.41
CA LEU A 36 -8.37 13.54 6.97
C LEU A 36 -8.75 13.58 5.49
N ILE A 37 -7.91 14.22 4.67
CA ILE A 37 -8.03 14.16 3.22
C ILE A 37 -7.41 12.85 2.76
N HIS A 38 -8.19 12.01 2.09
CA HIS A 38 -7.70 10.74 1.56
C HIS A 38 -6.59 10.95 0.54
N THR A 39 -5.53 10.15 0.63
CA THR A 39 -4.32 10.23 -0.20
C THR A 39 -4.64 10.24 -1.69
N SER A 40 -5.65 9.51 -2.14
CA SER A 40 -6.07 9.56 -3.55
C SER A 40 -6.40 10.97 -4.04
N ARG A 41 -7.01 11.81 -3.19
CA ARG A 41 -7.33 13.20 -3.50
C ARG A 41 -6.08 14.07 -3.55
N LEU A 42 -5.10 13.79 -2.70
CA LEU A 42 -3.80 14.46 -2.74
C LEU A 42 -3.05 14.11 -4.03
N LEU A 43 -3.02 12.83 -4.41
CA LEU A 43 -2.37 12.39 -5.65
C LEU A 43 -2.98 13.05 -6.89
N GLU A 44 -4.29 13.24 -6.92
CA GLU A 44 -4.96 13.98 -8.00
C GLU A 44 -4.48 15.45 -8.12
N GLN A 45 -4.09 16.09 -7.02
CA GLN A 45 -3.56 17.46 -7.04
C GLN A 45 -2.13 17.53 -7.63
N HIS A 46 -1.44 16.40 -7.67
CA HIS A 46 -0.10 16.26 -8.26
C HIS A 46 -0.15 15.70 -9.69
N GLU A 47 -1.34 15.32 -10.18
CA GLU A 47 -1.54 14.79 -11.53
C GLU A 47 -1.07 15.75 -12.61
N GLY A 48 -0.29 15.24 -13.56
CA GLY A 48 0.30 16.02 -14.64
C GLY A 48 1.44 16.95 -14.22
N ARG A 49 1.75 17.05 -12.92
CA ARG A 49 2.82 17.89 -12.38
C ARG A 49 3.99 17.09 -11.83
N LEU A 50 3.74 16.11 -10.95
CA LEU A 50 4.79 15.23 -10.44
C LEU A 50 4.84 13.90 -11.22
N PHE A 51 3.67 13.39 -11.63
CA PHE A 51 3.50 12.09 -12.24
C PHE A 51 2.18 12.02 -13.01
N LYS A 52 1.90 10.84 -13.61
CA LYS A 52 0.60 10.49 -14.18
C LYS A 52 -0.02 9.36 -13.37
N LEU A 53 -1.18 9.56 -12.80
CA LEU A 53 -1.91 8.61 -11.98
C LEU A 53 -2.61 7.61 -12.90
N ALA A 54 -2.19 6.36 -12.84
CA ALA A 54 -2.57 5.32 -13.79
C ALA A 54 -3.45 4.22 -13.20
N ALA A 55 -3.36 3.95 -11.89
CA ALA A 55 -4.18 2.93 -11.24
C ALA A 55 -4.27 3.15 -9.72
N PHE A 56 -5.34 2.61 -9.12
CA PHE A 56 -5.39 2.36 -7.68
C PHE A 56 -5.37 0.86 -7.38
N PHE A 57 -4.82 0.52 -6.23
CA PHE A 57 -4.82 -0.83 -5.67
C PHE A 57 -5.36 -0.73 -4.25
N GLY A 58 -6.14 -1.72 -3.83
CA GLY A 58 -6.57 -1.82 -2.43
C GLY A 58 -6.24 -3.19 -1.81
N PRO A 59 -5.92 -3.24 -0.51
CA PRO A 59 -5.63 -4.48 0.20
C PRO A 59 -6.93 -5.18 0.63
N GLN A 60 -6.83 -6.02 1.68
CA GLN A 60 -8.00 -6.51 2.42
C GLN A 60 -8.89 -5.33 2.86
N HIS A 61 -10.21 -5.47 2.68
CA HIS A 61 -11.25 -4.42 2.88
C HIS A 61 -11.33 -3.32 1.81
N GLY A 62 -10.39 -3.33 0.86
CA GLY A 62 -10.42 -2.50 -0.33
C GLY A 62 -9.99 -1.05 -0.15
N PHE A 63 -9.94 -0.35 -1.27
CA PHE A 63 -9.33 0.97 -1.40
C PHE A 63 -10.03 2.07 -0.58
N LEU A 64 -11.37 2.06 -0.51
CA LEU A 64 -12.18 3.00 0.29
C LEU A 64 -13.04 2.29 1.36
N GLY A 65 -12.74 1.04 1.71
CA GLY A 65 -13.50 0.33 2.75
C GLY A 65 -14.91 -0.04 2.30
N GLN A 66 -15.09 -0.22 0.99
CA GLN A 66 -16.40 -0.38 0.33
C GLN A 66 -17.06 -1.73 0.64
N THR A 67 -16.30 -2.70 1.13
CA THR A 67 -16.81 -4.02 1.48
C THR A 67 -16.86 -4.25 2.98
N GLN A 68 -17.99 -4.79 3.44
CA GLN A 68 -18.17 -5.24 4.81
C GLN A 68 -17.21 -6.39 5.14
N ASP A 69 -16.76 -6.40 6.38
CA ASP A 69 -15.67 -7.23 6.89
C ASP A 69 -15.90 -8.74 6.64
N ASN A 70 -14.90 -9.40 6.03
CA ASN A 70 -14.75 -10.86 5.85
C ASN A 70 -15.94 -11.67 5.28
N MET A 71 -16.91 -11.02 4.62
CA MET A 71 -18.04 -11.72 3.97
C MET A 71 -18.07 -11.60 2.44
N ILE A 72 -17.43 -10.58 1.86
CA ILE A 72 -17.44 -10.33 0.40
C ILE A 72 -16.04 -9.93 -0.05
N GLU A 73 -15.45 -10.72 -0.94
CA GLU A 73 -14.26 -10.30 -1.69
C GLU A 73 -14.66 -9.18 -2.64
N TRP A 74 -13.90 -8.08 -2.64
CA TRP A 74 -14.20 -6.93 -3.48
C TRP A 74 -13.54 -7.08 -4.85
N GLN A 75 -14.24 -6.62 -5.89
CA GLN A 75 -13.80 -6.77 -7.27
C GLN A 75 -13.20 -5.48 -7.81
N ALA A 76 -12.32 -5.64 -8.80
CA ALA A 76 -11.78 -4.52 -9.53
C ALA A 76 -12.89 -3.75 -10.27
N TYR A 77 -12.70 -2.45 -10.42
CA TYR A 77 -13.64 -1.58 -11.14
C TYR A 77 -12.91 -0.41 -11.80
N THR A 78 -13.60 0.35 -12.65
CA THR A 78 -13.05 1.58 -13.22
C THR A 78 -13.47 2.77 -12.37
N HIS A 79 -12.51 3.57 -11.91
CA HIS A 79 -12.78 4.74 -11.07
C HIS A 79 -13.71 5.72 -11.83
N PRO A 80 -14.95 5.98 -11.34
CA PRO A 80 -16.01 6.57 -12.15
C PRO A 80 -15.70 7.99 -12.66
N ARG A 81 -14.90 8.76 -11.91
CA ARG A 81 -14.49 10.11 -12.28
C ARG A 81 -13.16 10.17 -13.03
N LEU A 82 -12.27 9.22 -12.79
CA LEU A 82 -10.88 9.29 -13.27
C LEU A 82 -10.65 8.42 -14.51
N GLY A 83 -11.52 7.44 -14.75
CA GLY A 83 -11.37 6.49 -15.87
C GLY A 83 -10.22 5.51 -15.71
N ILE A 84 -9.51 5.51 -14.57
CA ILE A 84 -8.40 4.60 -14.27
C ILE A 84 -8.89 3.33 -13.57
N PRO A 85 -8.21 2.19 -13.74
CA PRO A 85 -8.54 0.97 -13.01
C PRO A 85 -8.31 1.09 -11.50
N VAL A 86 -9.14 0.40 -10.74
CA VAL A 86 -8.99 0.14 -9.30
C VAL A 86 -8.94 -1.37 -9.13
N TYR A 87 -7.79 -1.91 -8.72
CA TYR A 87 -7.55 -3.35 -8.59
C TYR A 87 -7.65 -3.82 -7.14
N SER A 88 -8.20 -5.03 -6.98
CA SER A 88 -8.23 -5.74 -5.69
C SER A 88 -6.99 -6.61 -5.54
N LEU A 89 -6.27 -6.41 -4.43
CA LEU A 89 -5.19 -7.29 -3.96
C LEU A 89 -5.68 -8.17 -2.79
N TYR A 90 -6.97 -8.53 -2.82
CA TYR A 90 -7.58 -9.47 -1.90
C TYR A 90 -8.51 -10.45 -2.63
N GLY A 91 -8.63 -11.67 -2.11
CA GLY A 91 -9.39 -12.74 -2.76
C GLY A 91 -8.60 -13.43 -3.86
N GLU A 92 -9.10 -13.35 -5.10
CA GLU A 92 -8.52 -13.97 -6.31
C GLU A 92 -7.04 -13.63 -6.50
N HIS A 93 -6.67 -12.37 -6.28
CA HIS A 93 -5.31 -11.89 -6.42
C HIS A 93 -4.86 -11.27 -5.11
N ARG A 94 -3.79 -11.79 -4.51
CA ARG A 94 -3.11 -11.19 -3.33
C ARG A 94 -1.78 -10.54 -3.70
N GLU A 95 -1.35 -10.73 -4.94
CA GLU A 95 -0.14 -10.20 -5.55
C GLU A 95 -0.57 -9.52 -6.86
N PRO A 96 -0.06 -8.31 -7.17
CA PRO A 96 -0.35 -7.67 -8.45
C PRO A 96 0.06 -8.58 -9.62
N THR A 97 -0.83 -8.74 -10.59
CA THR A 97 -0.51 -9.53 -11.79
C THR A 97 0.34 -8.72 -12.76
N PRO A 98 1.10 -9.36 -13.67
CA PRO A 98 1.85 -8.63 -14.70
C PRO A 98 0.98 -7.66 -15.53
N ALA A 99 -0.28 -8.04 -15.80
CA ALA A 99 -1.23 -7.19 -16.52
C ALA A 99 -1.62 -5.93 -15.71
N MET A 100 -1.76 -6.04 -14.39
CA MET A 100 -2.03 -4.87 -13.54
C MET A 100 -0.83 -3.91 -13.48
N LEU A 101 0.39 -4.45 -13.61
CA LEU A 101 1.64 -3.69 -13.52
C LEU A 101 2.09 -3.07 -14.85
N GLN A 102 1.58 -3.56 -15.98
CA GLN A 102 1.99 -3.13 -17.33
C GLN A 102 1.81 -1.61 -17.56
N GLU A 103 0.80 -1.01 -16.92
CA GLU A 103 0.45 0.40 -17.10
C GLU A 103 1.07 1.36 -16.08
N ILE A 104 1.92 0.87 -15.17
CA ILE A 104 2.59 1.69 -14.16
C ILE A 104 4.11 1.53 -14.23
N ASP A 105 4.84 2.59 -13.89
CA ASP A 105 6.30 2.61 -13.79
C ASP A 105 6.76 2.59 -12.33
N VAL A 106 5.86 3.00 -11.41
CA VAL A 106 6.09 2.99 -9.97
C VAL A 106 4.79 2.69 -9.21
N LEU A 107 4.89 1.89 -8.16
CA LEU A 107 3.85 1.69 -7.16
C LEU A 107 4.15 2.53 -5.91
N LEU A 108 3.33 3.55 -5.66
CA LEU A 108 3.30 4.28 -4.40
C LEU A 108 2.47 3.49 -3.38
N VAL A 109 3.01 3.27 -2.19
CA VAL A 109 2.34 2.56 -1.11
C VAL A 109 2.15 3.54 0.04
N ASP A 110 0.90 3.71 0.48
CA ASP A 110 0.58 4.50 1.65
C ASP A 110 -0.46 3.73 2.47
N LEU A 111 0.00 2.94 3.45
CA LEU A 111 -0.83 2.07 4.28
C LEU A 111 -0.51 2.28 5.75
N GLN A 112 -1.54 2.37 6.59
CA GLN A 112 -1.39 2.42 8.04
C GLN A 112 -1.46 0.99 8.56
N ASP A 113 -0.30 0.42 8.90
CA ASP A 113 -0.21 -0.86 9.59
C ASP A 113 -0.40 -0.69 11.12
N VAL A 114 -0.51 -1.80 11.84
CA VAL A 114 -0.71 -1.82 13.29
C VAL A 114 0.48 -2.38 14.07
N GLY A 115 1.55 -2.80 13.38
CA GLY A 115 2.76 -3.33 14.01
C GLY A 115 2.69 -4.81 14.40
N ALA A 116 1.73 -5.54 13.84
CA ALA A 116 1.46 -6.93 14.20
C ALA A 116 1.54 -7.87 12.98
N ARG A 117 2.23 -9.00 13.15
CA ARG A 117 2.50 -9.98 12.09
C ARG A 117 1.27 -10.47 11.35
N TYR A 118 0.15 -10.67 12.05
CA TYR A 118 -1.07 -11.21 11.43
C TYR A 118 -1.92 -10.14 10.74
N TYR A 119 -1.56 -8.86 10.85
CA TYR A 119 -2.18 -7.81 10.05
C TYR A 119 -1.65 -7.90 8.63
N THR A 120 -2.54 -7.98 7.63
CA THR A 120 -2.20 -8.46 6.29
C THR A 120 -1.60 -7.37 5.38
N PHE A 121 -1.54 -6.12 5.82
CA PHE A 121 -1.05 -5.02 5.00
C PHE A 121 0.46 -5.11 4.75
N ILE A 122 1.27 -5.46 5.76
CA ILE A 122 2.69 -5.75 5.56
C ILE A 122 2.93 -6.87 4.53
N TRP A 123 2.03 -7.87 4.49
CA TRP A 123 2.13 -8.99 3.54
C TRP A 123 1.65 -8.61 2.14
N THR A 124 0.66 -7.73 2.06
CA THR A 124 0.22 -7.14 0.78
C THR A 124 1.36 -6.32 0.18
N LEU A 125 2.05 -5.50 0.98
CA LEU A 125 3.25 -4.78 0.54
C LEU A 125 4.34 -5.74 0.10
N TYR A 126 4.67 -6.76 0.89
CA TYR A 126 5.70 -7.73 0.55
C TYR A 126 5.44 -8.41 -0.80
N LEU A 127 4.20 -8.88 -1.04
CA LEU A 127 3.83 -9.50 -2.30
C LEU A 127 3.86 -8.48 -3.45
N ALA A 128 3.40 -7.25 -3.22
CA ALA A 128 3.47 -6.19 -4.22
C ALA A 128 4.92 -5.85 -4.61
N MET A 129 5.85 -5.76 -3.65
CA MET A 129 7.27 -5.53 -3.91
C MET A 129 7.88 -6.65 -4.75
N LYS A 130 7.56 -7.91 -4.44
CA LYS A 130 8.03 -9.07 -5.20
C LYS A 130 7.54 -9.03 -6.66
N ALA A 131 6.27 -8.71 -6.87
CA ALA A 131 5.70 -8.56 -8.21
C ALA A 131 6.31 -7.40 -8.98
N CYS A 132 6.50 -6.25 -8.31
CA CYS A 132 7.11 -5.06 -8.91
C CYS A 132 8.56 -5.30 -9.32
N GLU A 133 9.35 -5.99 -8.49
CA GLU A 133 10.73 -6.40 -8.83
C GLU A 133 10.75 -7.24 -10.11
N ALA A 134 9.88 -8.25 -10.19
CA ALA A 134 9.79 -9.12 -11.38
C ALA A 134 9.35 -8.36 -12.65
N ALA A 135 8.56 -7.29 -12.50
CA ALA A 135 8.06 -6.47 -13.60
C ALA A 135 8.96 -5.25 -13.93
N GLY A 136 10.02 -4.99 -13.15
CA GLY A 136 10.85 -3.79 -13.30
C GLY A 136 10.14 -2.49 -12.89
N VAL A 137 9.09 -2.57 -12.07
CA VAL A 137 8.32 -1.44 -11.54
C VAL A 137 8.98 -0.96 -10.24
N HIS A 138 9.18 0.34 -10.09
CA HIS A 138 9.72 0.89 -8.84
C HIS A 138 8.68 0.84 -7.71
N VAL A 139 9.13 0.77 -6.46
CA VAL A 139 8.25 0.90 -5.29
C VAL A 139 8.70 2.10 -4.47
N VAL A 140 7.73 2.92 -4.06
CA VAL A 140 7.93 4.04 -3.13
C VAL A 140 6.97 3.84 -1.96
N VAL A 141 7.49 3.74 -0.74
CA VAL A 141 6.67 3.62 0.48
C VAL A 141 6.61 4.99 1.15
N ALA A 142 5.40 5.56 1.22
CA ALA A 142 5.11 6.69 2.09
C ALA A 142 4.91 6.15 3.51
N ASP A 143 6.03 6.01 4.23
CA ASP A 143 6.06 5.34 5.52
C ASP A 143 5.13 5.99 6.55
N ARG A 144 4.63 5.17 7.47
CA ARG A 144 3.71 5.58 8.55
C ARG A 144 4.19 5.06 9.90
N PRO A 145 3.89 5.78 11.00
CA PRO A 145 4.25 5.33 12.33
C PRO A 145 3.66 3.96 12.66
N ASN A 146 4.46 3.14 13.33
CA ASN A 146 3.95 1.98 14.02
C ASN A 146 3.20 2.44 15.29
N PRO A 147 1.87 2.20 15.41
CA PRO A 147 1.07 2.72 16.52
C PRO A 147 1.42 2.08 17.87
N ILE A 148 2.15 0.96 17.87
CA ILE A 148 2.67 0.29 19.06
C ILE A 148 4.18 0.51 19.18
N ASN A 149 4.59 1.78 19.16
CA ASN A 149 5.92 2.34 19.49
C ASN A 149 7.11 2.09 18.53
N GLY A 150 7.05 1.13 17.61
CA GLY A 150 8.15 0.89 16.66
C GLY A 150 9.51 0.59 17.32
N ILE A 151 9.50 0.00 18.52
CA ILE A 151 10.71 -0.33 19.29
C ILE A 151 10.60 -1.72 19.92
N THR A 152 9.45 -2.02 20.52
CA THR A 152 9.28 -3.26 21.30
C THR A 152 8.94 -4.43 20.39
N THR A 153 9.69 -5.53 20.53
CA THR A 153 9.46 -6.79 19.84
C THR A 153 8.91 -7.84 20.82
N GLU A 154 7.81 -8.52 20.48
CA GLU A 154 7.17 -9.51 21.36
C GLU A 154 6.59 -10.72 20.59
N GLY A 155 6.57 -11.88 21.25
CA GLY A 155 6.02 -13.12 20.72
C GLY A 155 7.00 -13.94 19.86
N PRO A 156 6.67 -15.21 19.59
CA PRO A 156 7.57 -16.11 18.87
C PRO A 156 7.69 -15.72 17.39
N LEU A 157 8.82 -16.06 16.79
CA LEU A 157 8.97 -16.04 15.32
C LEU A 157 7.97 -17.02 14.68
N LEU A 158 7.60 -16.76 13.44
CA LEU A 158 6.75 -17.67 12.69
C LEU A 158 7.54 -18.94 12.36
N ASP A 159 7.03 -20.10 12.78
CA ASP A 159 7.48 -21.37 12.25
C ASP A 159 7.10 -21.45 10.76
N PRO A 160 8.07 -21.66 9.84
CA PRO A 160 7.79 -21.78 8.41
C PRO A 160 6.72 -22.82 8.06
N ALA A 161 6.52 -23.84 8.89
CA ALA A 161 5.46 -24.84 8.71
C ALA A 161 4.03 -24.25 8.83
N TYR A 162 3.88 -23.10 9.49
CA TYR A 162 2.61 -22.38 9.65
C TYR A 162 2.48 -21.15 8.73
N ARG A 163 3.34 -21.03 7.71
CA ARG A 163 3.31 -19.93 6.75
C ARG A 163 1.95 -19.83 6.05
N SER A 164 1.39 -18.62 6.04
CA SER A 164 0.11 -18.29 5.39
C SER A 164 0.05 -16.78 5.07
N PHE A 165 -1.08 -16.28 4.55
CA PHE A 165 -1.20 -14.85 4.24
C PHE A 165 -1.20 -13.93 5.49
N VAL A 166 -1.40 -14.48 6.69
CA VAL A 166 -1.24 -13.76 7.96
C VAL A 166 0.17 -13.95 8.55
N GLY A 167 1.12 -14.43 7.75
CA GLY A 167 2.49 -14.69 8.17
C GLY A 167 3.33 -15.28 7.04
N LEU A 168 4.05 -14.45 6.28
CA LEU A 168 4.90 -14.92 5.19
C LEU A 168 6.38 -15.08 5.58
N HIS A 169 6.85 -14.41 6.62
CA HIS A 169 8.25 -14.46 7.05
C HIS A 169 8.40 -14.65 8.56
N PRO A 170 9.55 -15.18 9.02
CA PRO A 170 9.84 -15.39 10.44
C PRO A 170 10.12 -14.06 11.16
N ILE A 171 9.07 -13.25 11.33
CA ILE A 171 9.06 -12.06 12.18
C ILE A 171 8.29 -12.33 13.47
N ALA A 172 8.59 -11.58 14.53
CA ALA A 172 7.88 -11.66 15.80
C ALA A 172 6.41 -11.22 15.65
N VAL A 173 5.55 -11.59 16.61
CA VAL A 173 4.12 -11.24 16.57
C VAL A 173 3.94 -9.73 16.59
N ARG A 174 4.61 -9.05 17.52
CA ARG A 174 4.84 -7.61 17.47
C ARG A 174 6.24 -7.41 16.93
N HIS A 175 6.37 -6.89 15.72
CA HIS A 175 7.67 -6.80 15.05
C HIS A 175 8.48 -5.57 15.46
N GLY A 176 7.82 -4.48 15.86
CA GLY A 176 8.51 -3.29 16.37
C GLY A 176 9.13 -2.41 15.29
N GLU A 177 8.64 -2.48 14.05
CA GLU A 177 9.15 -1.69 12.91
C GLU A 177 8.00 -0.93 12.24
N THR A 178 8.30 0.13 11.48
CA THR A 178 7.32 0.72 10.54
C THR A 178 7.10 -0.20 9.34
N ILE A 179 6.27 0.21 8.38
CA ILE A 179 6.00 -0.63 7.21
C ILE A 179 7.04 -0.44 6.09
N GLY A 180 7.75 0.70 6.09
CA GLY A 180 8.78 1.05 5.10
C GLY A 180 10.15 0.44 5.32
#